data_AF-A0A415E6P4-F1
#
_entry.id   AF-A0A415E6P4-F1
#
_cell.length_a   1.000
_cell.length_b   1.000
_cell.length_c   1.000
_cell.angle_alpha   90.00
_cell.angle_beta   90.00
_cell.angle_gamma   90.00
#
_symmetry.space_group_name_H-M   'P 1'
#
loop_
_entity.id
_entity.type
_entity.pdbx_description
1 polymer ?
#
loop_
_entity_poly.entity_id
_entity_poly.type
_entity_poly.pdbx_seq_one_letter_code
_entity_poly.pdbx_strand_id
1 'polypeptide(L)'
;MSIKINSICFNQDGDPAAGSLHCRVDGNKPIPPRFELGDGLSPVGVFVPSALGPNIPIEIGVDNTAPTPINLIITAKETSHPSLFGNLTFPGVMVPPRGSVVLNLNVPSAHFASPALANQAMRLLQSFDWYYQEAGSAIKQKITSTDQTVYLLPDLPFEPWLSDSETYSESEINYVWTSVLDICCSACDDYAAAHAGVRPNTFAQHLEALTEELNTCGRFRYDTRHGACFYAVPAGDENGIKLQKYIHDRKFTTPSRLNCSDCATIVATEALALGVPAGIGHIYNPVPPHNGFACNPIISIGGNAWAPPFAGSFHYHEVTVDGAASVQNTPVFDACLKIDAGTNPGLPGPAGKAAQLPLGIPFAETALNNVNVPVGVPYVNMFYRERLVADGEDCNFFAVNAKEVGGLSMENALRVIYDSETDKGQYWRLLQRFGVIENPLPLAMRNLNKEAASDFFEESGLTTCIMLEESESHTVYDVVHAGEQYQIELIFAPGREETLMVIASKLAGVANPEIKSLALDFTNFAFGIDHTFWLFVIENAVVQVSSEGADVEPVSRRLAEALAVRQ
;
A
#
# COMPACT_ATOMS: atom_id res chain seq x y z
N MET A 1 16.02 -4.25 -42.79
CA MET A 1 15.81 -2.94 -42.14
C MET A 1 17.16 -2.34 -41.86
N SER A 2 17.44 -1.14 -42.37
CA SER A 2 18.71 -0.44 -42.12
C SER A 2 18.70 0.36 -40.82
N ILE A 3 17.52 0.71 -40.28
CA ILE A 3 17.35 1.54 -39.09
C ILE A 3 16.53 0.80 -38.03
N LYS A 4 16.91 0.95 -36.76
CA LYS A 4 16.16 0.47 -35.59
C LYS A 4 16.09 1.55 -34.53
N ILE A 5 15.01 1.60 -33.77
CA ILE A 5 14.97 2.32 -32.49
C ILE A 5 15.44 1.32 -31.44
N ASN A 6 16.40 1.70 -30.61
CA ASN A 6 16.95 0.84 -29.55
C ASN A 6 16.58 1.32 -28.15
N SER A 7 16.33 2.61 -27.95
CA SER A 7 15.94 3.14 -26.65
C SER A 7 14.89 4.24 -26.78
N ILE A 8 14.10 4.45 -25.73
CA ILE A 8 13.10 5.51 -25.63
C ILE A 8 13.05 6.03 -24.17
N CYS A 9 13.08 7.35 -23.97
CA CYS A 9 12.84 8.02 -22.68
C CYS A 9 11.73 9.06 -22.85
N PHE A 10 10.63 8.91 -22.09
CA PHE A 10 9.47 9.83 -22.11
C PHE A 10 9.30 10.60 -20.80
N ASN A 11 9.82 10.10 -19.68
CA ASN A 11 9.52 10.60 -18.34
C ASN A 11 10.47 11.70 -17.86
N GLN A 12 11.16 12.43 -18.75
CA GLN A 12 12.12 13.48 -18.38
C GLN A 12 13.17 13.06 -17.34
N ASP A 13 13.61 11.81 -17.35
CA ASP A 13 14.48 11.26 -16.30
C ASP A 13 13.87 11.37 -14.89
N GLY A 14 12.54 11.32 -14.79
CA GLY A 14 11.77 11.37 -13.55
C GLY A 14 11.87 12.66 -12.75
N ASP A 15 12.22 13.79 -13.38
CA ASP A 15 12.44 15.09 -12.71
C ASP A 15 11.12 15.73 -12.19
N PRO A 16 10.88 15.75 -10.87
CA PRO A 16 9.63 16.30 -10.32
C PRO A 16 9.54 17.81 -10.48
N ALA A 17 10.67 18.52 -10.59
CA ALA A 17 10.68 19.96 -10.88
C ALA A 17 10.14 20.27 -12.28
N ALA A 18 10.13 19.28 -13.17
CA ALA A 18 9.56 19.37 -14.50
C ALA A 18 8.22 18.64 -14.64
N GLY A 19 7.63 18.19 -13.52
CA GLY A 19 6.34 17.53 -13.44
C GLY A 19 6.34 16.08 -13.94
N SER A 20 7.49 15.39 -13.94
CA SER A 20 7.59 13.95 -14.16
C SER A 20 8.18 13.25 -12.95
N LEU A 21 7.85 11.98 -12.71
CA LEU A 21 8.27 11.29 -11.51
C LEU A 21 9.02 10.01 -11.84
N HIS A 22 10.03 9.70 -11.02
CA HIS A 22 10.54 8.34 -10.90
C HIS A 22 9.44 7.40 -10.44
N CYS A 23 9.49 6.16 -10.91
CA CYS A 23 8.49 5.17 -10.57
C CYS A 23 9.08 3.77 -10.53
N ARG A 24 8.30 2.85 -9.95
CA ARG A 24 8.58 1.42 -9.94
C ARG A 24 7.34 0.66 -10.36
N VAL A 25 7.48 -0.61 -10.71
CA VAL A 25 6.29 -1.46 -10.83
C VAL A 25 5.73 -1.71 -9.45
N ASP A 26 6.59 -2.16 -8.54
CA ASP A 26 6.28 -2.52 -7.15
C ASP A 26 7.57 -2.52 -6.29
N GLY A 27 7.52 -3.08 -5.08
CA GLY A 27 8.68 -3.13 -4.17
C GLY A 27 9.88 -3.88 -4.77
N ASN A 28 9.65 -4.88 -5.61
CA ASN A 28 10.70 -5.76 -6.13
C ASN A 28 11.24 -5.33 -7.49
N LYS A 29 10.46 -4.56 -8.26
CA LYS A 29 10.78 -4.30 -9.67
C LYS A 29 10.89 -2.80 -9.96
N PRO A 30 12.11 -2.26 -10.11
CA PRO A 30 12.31 -0.87 -10.53
C PRO A 30 11.88 -0.64 -11.98
N ILE A 31 11.63 0.61 -12.33
CA ILE A 31 11.46 1.05 -13.73
C ILE A 31 12.56 2.09 -14.01
N PRO A 32 13.52 1.80 -14.90
CA PRO A 32 14.51 2.80 -15.28
C PRO A 32 13.84 3.91 -16.12
N PRO A 33 14.28 5.17 -16.00
CA PRO A 33 13.70 6.26 -16.78
C PRO A 33 13.87 6.08 -18.30
N ARG A 34 15.02 5.50 -18.71
CA ARG A 34 15.29 5.12 -20.09
C ARG A 34 14.95 3.66 -20.31
N PHE A 35 14.11 3.40 -21.32
CA PHE A 35 13.74 2.06 -21.75
C PHE A 35 14.58 1.61 -22.95
N GLU A 36 15.11 0.39 -22.90
CA GLU A 36 15.79 -0.28 -24.02
C GLU A 36 14.86 -1.32 -24.68
N LEU A 37 14.70 -1.23 -26.00
CA LEU A 37 13.87 -2.11 -26.83
C LEU A 37 14.51 -3.50 -26.93
N GLY A 38 14.00 -4.43 -26.12
CA GLY A 38 14.45 -5.82 -26.09
C GLY A 38 14.22 -6.51 -24.74
N ASP A 39 14.08 -5.71 -23.68
CA ASP A 39 14.02 -6.20 -22.29
C ASP A 39 12.62 -6.67 -21.85
N GLY A 40 11.65 -6.70 -22.75
CA GLY A 40 10.28 -7.15 -22.47
C GLY A 40 9.45 -6.22 -21.58
N LEU A 41 9.95 -5.03 -21.24
CA LEU A 41 9.19 -3.97 -20.59
C LEU A 41 8.55 -3.03 -21.63
N SER A 42 7.57 -2.24 -21.23
CA SER A 42 7.03 -1.14 -22.04
C SER A 42 7.44 0.18 -21.39
N PRO A 43 7.74 1.25 -22.16
CA PRO A 43 8.02 2.56 -21.57
C PRO A 43 6.87 3.00 -20.66
N VAL A 44 7.22 3.55 -19.50
CA VAL A 44 6.26 4.12 -18.55
C VAL A 44 6.64 5.57 -18.25
N GLY A 45 5.64 6.45 -18.20
CA GLY A 45 5.80 7.82 -17.71
C GLY A 45 4.74 8.15 -16.67
N VAL A 46 5.16 8.77 -15.57
CA VAL A 46 4.27 9.35 -14.57
C VAL A 46 4.43 10.86 -14.64
N PHE A 47 3.32 11.58 -14.86
CA PHE A 47 3.32 13.03 -15.01
C PHE A 47 2.28 13.68 -14.10
N VAL A 48 2.62 14.87 -13.64
CA VAL A 48 1.76 15.75 -12.85
C VAL A 48 1.46 16.98 -13.71
N PRO A 49 0.31 17.04 -14.41
CA PRO A 49 0.03 18.09 -15.39
C PRO A 49 0.15 19.52 -14.85
N SER A 50 -0.18 19.74 -13.58
CA SER A 50 -0.07 21.04 -12.90
C SER A 50 1.38 21.50 -12.66
N ALA A 51 2.33 20.56 -12.58
CA ALA A 51 3.75 20.81 -12.34
C ALA A 51 4.60 20.73 -13.62
N LEU A 52 4.03 20.34 -14.76
CA LEU A 52 4.76 20.20 -16.01
C LEU A 52 5.34 21.55 -16.48
N GLY A 53 6.63 21.54 -16.82
CA GLY A 53 7.26 22.64 -17.54
C GLY A 53 6.63 22.88 -18.92
N PRO A 54 6.99 23.96 -19.63
CA PRO A 54 6.37 24.30 -20.93
C PRO A 54 6.64 23.25 -22.03
N ASN A 55 7.67 22.43 -21.86
CA ASN A 55 8.02 21.37 -22.78
C ASN A 55 8.42 20.10 -22.03
N ILE A 56 8.17 18.95 -22.66
CA ILE A 56 8.58 17.63 -22.24
C ILE A 56 9.70 17.17 -23.18
N PRO A 57 10.95 17.00 -22.72
CA PRO A 57 12.00 16.36 -23.49
C PRO A 57 11.67 14.87 -23.70
N ILE A 58 11.70 14.45 -24.95
CA ILE A 58 11.64 13.05 -25.38
C ILE A 58 12.97 12.71 -26.01
N GLU A 59 13.55 11.58 -25.60
CA GLU A 59 14.78 11.06 -26.16
C GLU A 59 14.56 9.69 -26.78
N ILE A 60 15.18 9.46 -27.94
CA ILE A 60 15.20 8.14 -28.58
C ILE A 60 16.62 7.76 -28.99
N GLY A 61 16.98 6.51 -28.79
CA GLY A 61 18.18 5.92 -29.33
C GLY A 61 17.89 5.24 -30.67
N VAL A 62 18.74 5.48 -31.68
CA VAL A 62 18.56 4.99 -33.03
C VAL A 62 19.84 4.36 -33.56
N ASP A 63 19.71 3.14 -34.06
CA ASP A 63 20.79 2.37 -34.68
C ASP A 63 20.70 2.40 -36.21
N ASN A 64 21.83 2.68 -36.85
CA ASN A 64 22.04 2.39 -38.26
C ASN A 64 22.76 1.04 -38.41
N THR A 65 22.04 0.03 -38.85
CA THR A 65 22.56 -1.32 -39.12
C THR A 65 23.22 -1.46 -40.50
N ALA A 66 23.12 -0.43 -41.36
CA ALA A 66 23.70 -0.44 -42.70
C ALA A 66 25.23 -0.14 -42.67
N PRO A 67 25.98 -0.60 -43.69
CA PRO A 67 27.42 -0.34 -43.82
C PRO A 67 27.76 1.07 -44.35
N THR A 68 26.77 1.93 -44.55
CA THR A 68 26.93 3.31 -45.06
C THR A 68 26.25 4.31 -44.13
N PRO A 69 26.73 5.56 -44.05
CA PRO A 69 26.07 6.58 -43.24
C PRO A 69 24.70 6.91 -43.83
N ILE A 70 23.74 7.25 -42.98
CA ILE A 70 22.37 7.62 -43.38
C ILE A 70 22.03 8.96 -42.75
N ASN A 71 21.62 9.95 -43.56
CA ASN A 71 21.04 11.18 -43.04
C ASN A 71 19.54 10.98 -42.84
N LEU A 72 19.12 10.94 -41.59
CA LEU A 72 17.87 10.34 -41.16
C LEU A 72 16.96 11.37 -40.51
N ILE A 73 15.72 11.47 -40.98
CA ILE A 73 14.63 12.13 -40.27
C ILE A 73 13.76 11.04 -39.65
N ILE A 74 13.58 11.10 -38.32
CA ILE A 74 12.66 10.20 -37.60
C ILE A 74 11.36 10.93 -37.31
N THR A 75 10.24 10.27 -37.58
CA THR A 75 8.91 10.77 -37.21
C THR A 75 8.13 9.69 -36.49
N ALA A 76 7.37 10.06 -35.47
CA ALA A 76 6.41 9.18 -34.81
C ALA A 76 5.00 9.74 -35.03
N LYS A 77 4.07 8.87 -35.43
CA LYS A 77 2.64 9.20 -35.46
C LYS A 77 1.99 8.61 -34.23
N GLU A 78 1.43 9.47 -33.37
CA GLU A 78 0.61 9.01 -32.24
C GLU A 78 -0.74 8.52 -32.80
N THR A 79 -1.12 7.31 -32.42
CA THR A 79 -2.36 6.65 -32.88
C THR A 79 -3.39 6.47 -31.77
N SER A 80 -3.02 6.78 -30.52
CA SER A 80 -3.86 6.72 -29.33
C SER A 80 -4.87 7.87 -29.24
N HIS A 81 -5.87 7.68 -28.39
CA HIS A 81 -6.87 8.70 -28.08
C HIS A 81 -7.17 8.69 -26.56
N PRO A 82 -7.11 9.83 -25.85
CA PRO A 82 -6.68 11.15 -26.35
C PRO A 82 -5.20 11.17 -26.72
N SER A 83 -4.85 12.03 -27.68
CA SER A 83 -3.47 12.33 -28.07
C SER A 83 -2.85 13.24 -27.01
N LEU A 84 -1.71 12.82 -26.44
CA LEU A 84 -1.00 13.58 -25.41
C LEU A 84 0.23 14.29 -25.96
N PHE A 85 1.03 13.59 -26.77
CA PHE A 85 2.29 14.13 -27.27
C PHE A 85 2.18 14.67 -28.70
N GLY A 86 1.15 14.25 -29.43
CA GLY A 86 0.99 14.53 -30.85
C GLY A 86 2.01 13.80 -31.71
N ASN A 87 2.08 14.20 -32.99
CA ASN A 87 3.07 13.65 -33.90
C ASN A 87 4.46 14.21 -33.60
N LEU A 88 5.44 13.32 -33.46
CA LEU A 88 6.82 13.67 -33.17
C LEU A 88 7.62 13.78 -34.47
N THR A 89 8.49 14.77 -34.57
CA THR A 89 9.43 14.91 -35.69
C THR A 89 10.79 15.33 -35.16
N PHE A 90 11.75 14.43 -35.24
CA PHE A 90 13.13 14.68 -34.86
C PHE A 90 13.88 15.27 -36.05
N PRO A 91 14.77 16.25 -35.83
CA PRO A 91 15.54 16.86 -36.90
C PRO A 91 16.45 15.85 -37.60
N GLY A 92 16.78 16.13 -38.86
CA GLY A 92 17.65 15.29 -39.67
C GLY A 92 19.04 15.14 -39.04
N VAL A 93 19.47 13.91 -38.76
CA VAL A 93 20.79 13.60 -38.19
C VAL A 93 21.55 12.62 -39.08
N MET A 94 22.88 12.80 -39.17
CA MET A 94 23.74 11.81 -39.81
C MET A 94 24.04 10.67 -38.81
N VAL A 95 23.59 9.46 -39.11
CA VAL A 95 23.92 8.27 -38.32
C VAL A 95 25.08 7.52 -38.99
N PRO A 96 26.19 7.27 -38.27
CA PRO A 96 27.36 6.59 -38.84
C PRO A 96 27.04 5.14 -39.26
N PRO A 97 27.84 4.53 -40.14
CA PRO A 97 27.71 3.11 -40.48
C PRO A 97 27.80 2.23 -39.24
N ARG A 98 26.87 1.29 -39.07
CA ARG A 98 26.87 0.34 -37.93
C ARG A 98 27.02 1.02 -36.57
N GLY A 99 26.47 2.23 -36.42
CA GLY A 99 26.56 3.01 -35.19
C GLY A 99 25.22 3.54 -34.73
N SER A 100 25.25 4.20 -33.57
CA SER A 100 24.08 4.63 -32.82
C SER A 100 24.13 6.13 -32.58
N VAL A 101 22.97 6.76 -32.45
CA VAL A 101 22.83 8.16 -32.04
C VAL A 101 21.62 8.33 -31.14
N VAL A 102 21.69 9.29 -30.22
CA VAL A 102 20.54 9.73 -29.42
C VAL A 102 19.96 10.99 -30.05
N LEU A 103 18.65 11.00 -30.22
CA LEU A 103 17.87 12.12 -30.76
C LEU A 103 16.95 12.66 -29.68
N ASN A 104 16.91 13.99 -29.56
CA ASN A 104 16.11 14.69 -28.55
C ASN A 104 15.08 15.60 -29.23
N LEU A 105 13.89 15.66 -28.64
CA LEU A 105 12.80 16.52 -29.07
C LEU A 105 12.10 17.11 -27.86
N ASN A 106 11.85 18.43 -27.88
CA ASN A 106 11.01 19.08 -26.89
C ASN A 106 9.57 19.13 -27.42
N VAL A 107 8.65 18.45 -26.72
CA VAL A 107 7.22 18.44 -27.04
C VAL A 107 6.48 19.43 -26.15
N PRO A 108 5.61 20.30 -26.69
CA PRO A 108 4.80 21.18 -25.87
C PRO A 108 3.90 20.41 -24.89
N SER A 109 3.94 20.77 -23.60
CA SER A 109 3.10 20.13 -22.56
C SER A 109 1.64 20.60 -22.57
N ALA A 110 1.29 21.57 -23.41
CA ALA A 110 -0.03 22.20 -23.43
C ALA A 110 -1.21 21.22 -23.61
N HIS A 111 -0.98 20.05 -24.22
CA HIS A 111 -1.99 19.01 -24.36
C HIS A 111 -2.33 18.32 -23.03
N PHE A 112 -1.39 18.26 -22.08
CA PHE A 112 -1.59 17.74 -20.72
C PHE A 112 -2.42 18.71 -19.86
N ALA A 113 -2.31 20.01 -20.13
CA ALA A 113 -3.01 21.06 -19.39
C ALA A 113 -4.49 21.24 -19.79
N SER A 114 -5.05 20.33 -20.59
CA SER A 114 -6.47 20.43 -20.95
C SER A 114 -7.35 20.27 -19.71
N PRO A 115 -8.45 21.03 -19.56
CA PRO A 115 -9.37 20.88 -18.42
C PRO A 115 -9.96 19.46 -18.29
N ALA A 116 -9.94 18.69 -19.37
CA ALA A 116 -10.40 17.31 -19.39
C ALA A 116 -9.40 16.32 -18.76
N LEU A 117 -8.14 16.72 -18.55
CA LEU A 117 -7.07 15.90 -17.97
C LEU A 117 -6.53 16.47 -16.66
N ALA A 118 -6.70 17.77 -16.43
CA ALA A 118 -6.28 18.42 -15.20
C ALA A 118 -7.00 17.84 -13.98
N ASN A 119 -6.26 17.67 -12.88
CA ASN A 119 -6.75 17.20 -11.58
C ASN A 119 -7.39 15.80 -11.60
N GLN A 120 -7.06 14.94 -12.57
CA GLN A 120 -7.60 13.58 -12.67
C GLN A 120 -6.48 12.55 -12.60
N ALA A 121 -6.72 11.47 -11.86
CA ALA A 121 -5.90 10.27 -11.93
C ALA A 121 -6.28 9.46 -13.18
N MET A 122 -5.35 9.24 -14.10
CA MET A 122 -5.60 8.51 -15.34
C MET A 122 -4.45 7.59 -15.72
N ARG A 123 -4.80 6.42 -16.25
CA ARG A 123 -3.87 5.50 -16.91
C ARG A 123 -4.20 5.45 -18.40
N LEU A 124 -3.25 5.85 -19.24
CA LEU A 124 -3.43 5.98 -20.68
C LEU A 124 -2.40 5.14 -21.42
N LEU A 125 -2.84 4.43 -22.46
CA LEU A 125 -1.94 3.75 -23.38
C LEU A 125 -1.65 4.68 -24.57
N GLN A 126 -0.39 5.10 -24.70
CA GLN A 126 0.08 5.94 -25.80
C GLN A 126 0.80 5.09 -26.84
N SER A 127 0.23 5.03 -28.04
CA SER A 127 0.71 4.18 -29.13
C SER A 127 1.32 5.02 -30.24
N PHE A 128 2.51 4.64 -30.67
CA PHE A 128 3.26 5.34 -31.72
C PHE A 128 3.63 4.41 -32.86
N ASP A 129 3.36 4.85 -34.08
CA ASP A 129 3.95 4.29 -35.29
C ASP A 129 5.19 5.10 -35.67
N TRP A 130 6.35 4.45 -35.66
CA TRP A 130 7.63 5.07 -35.96
C TRP A 130 8.02 4.89 -37.41
N TYR A 131 8.47 5.97 -38.03
CA TYR A 131 8.91 6.01 -39.42
C TYR A 131 10.25 6.70 -39.52
N TYR A 132 11.02 6.30 -40.53
CA TYR A 132 12.17 7.07 -40.98
C TYR A 132 12.05 7.48 -42.43
N GLN A 133 12.77 8.55 -42.76
CA GLN A 133 12.92 9.09 -44.09
C GLN A 133 14.37 9.54 -44.28
N GLU A 134 15.00 9.13 -45.38
CA GLU A 134 16.31 9.67 -45.75
C GLU A 134 16.15 11.12 -46.21
N ALA A 135 17.05 12.01 -45.78
CA ALA A 135 16.97 13.42 -46.15
C ALA A 135 16.94 13.61 -47.68
N GLY A 136 15.90 14.28 -48.19
CA GLY A 136 15.69 14.48 -49.62
C GLY A 136 14.92 13.37 -50.34
N SER A 137 14.68 12.22 -49.70
CA SER A 137 13.74 11.20 -50.19
C SER A 137 12.31 11.60 -49.84
N ALA A 138 11.32 11.24 -50.68
CA ALA A 138 9.89 11.37 -50.33
C ALA A 138 9.33 10.10 -49.68
N ILE A 139 10.13 9.03 -49.58
CA ILE A 139 9.68 7.72 -49.12
C ILE A 139 9.85 7.64 -47.61
N LYS A 140 8.73 7.46 -46.90
CA LYS A 140 8.70 7.09 -45.48
C LYS A 140 8.65 5.58 -45.34
N GLN A 141 9.51 5.03 -44.49
CA GLN A 141 9.54 3.61 -44.18
C GLN A 141 9.22 3.39 -42.71
N LYS A 142 8.30 2.47 -42.41
CA LYS A 142 7.96 2.11 -41.03
C LYS A 142 9.14 1.38 -40.38
N ILE A 143 9.51 1.80 -39.18
CA ILE A 143 10.52 1.14 -38.35
C ILE A 143 9.84 0.10 -37.47
N THR A 144 8.96 0.57 -36.59
CA THR A 144 8.29 -0.25 -35.56
C THR A 144 7.04 0.46 -35.07
N SER A 145 6.28 -0.21 -34.20
CA SER A 145 5.25 0.40 -33.36
C SER A 145 5.63 0.20 -31.90
N THR A 146 5.27 1.15 -31.03
CA THR A 146 5.50 1.03 -29.59
C THR A 146 4.27 1.48 -28.81
N ASP A 147 4.00 0.80 -27.71
CA ASP A 147 2.99 1.19 -26.74
C ASP A 147 3.65 1.59 -25.43
N GLN A 148 3.11 2.63 -24.79
CA GLN A 148 3.66 3.23 -23.58
C GLN A 148 2.55 3.50 -22.59
N THR A 149 2.78 3.16 -21.31
CA THR A 149 1.80 3.46 -20.27
C THR A 149 2.12 4.83 -19.68
N VAL A 150 1.13 5.71 -19.69
CA VAL A 150 1.25 7.05 -19.11
C VAL A 150 0.27 7.18 -17.96
N TYR A 151 0.78 7.51 -16.78
CA TYR A 151 -0.01 7.88 -15.62
C TYR A 151 -0.06 9.41 -15.51
N LEU A 152 -1.26 9.95 -15.35
CA LEU A 152 -1.49 11.34 -14.98
C LEU A 152 -1.95 11.36 -13.53
N LEU A 153 -1.31 12.18 -12.71
CA LEU A 153 -1.70 12.37 -11.31
C LEU A 153 -2.33 13.76 -11.11
N PRO A 154 -3.32 13.89 -10.21
CA PRO A 154 -3.92 15.18 -9.87
C PRO A 154 -2.92 16.22 -9.36
N ASP A 155 -2.00 15.79 -8.49
CA ASP A 155 -0.95 16.64 -7.91
C ASP A 155 0.33 15.82 -7.64
N LEU A 156 1.39 16.48 -7.16
CA LEU A 156 2.60 15.81 -6.70
C LEU A 156 2.29 14.89 -5.51
N PRO A 157 2.80 13.63 -5.50
CA PRO A 157 2.63 12.75 -4.36
C PRO A 157 3.11 13.39 -3.06
N PHE A 158 2.45 13.02 -1.96
CA PHE A 158 2.89 13.37 -0.60
C PHE A 158 3.68 12.21 0.02
N GLU A 159 4.44 12.52 1.08
CA GLU A 159 5.06 11.49 1.92
C GLU A 159 4.05 10.38 2.28
N PRO A 160 4.45 9.11 2.26
CA PRO A 160 5.84 8.61 2.15
C PRO A 160 6.43 8.59 0.74
N TRP A 161 5.65 8.88 -0.30
CA TRP A 161 6.13 8.82 -1.68
C TRP A 161 7.13 9.94 -1.95
N LEU A 162 8.28 9.59 -2.54
CA LEU A 162 9.25 10.58 -2.97
C LEU A 162 8.75 11.33 -4.19
N SER A 163 8.77 12.66 -4.08
CA SER A 163 8.31 13.60 -5.09
C SER A 163 9.33 14.73 -5.34
N ASP A 164 10.56 14.58 -4.88
CA ASP A 164 11.64 15.56 -4.97
C ASP A 164 12.74 15.16 -5.98
N SER A 165 13.52 16.16 -6.39
CA SER A 165 14.47 16.04 -7.50
C SER A 165 15.75 15.31 -7.07
N GLU A 166 15.64 14.01 -6.87
CA GLU A 166 16.79 13.14 -6.63
C GLU A 166 17.25 12.44 -7.92
N THR A 167 18.54 12.10 -7.96
CA THR A 167 19.07 11.24 -9.03
C THR A 167 18.44 9.86 -8.90
N TYR A 168 18.02 9.29 -10.02
CA TYR A 168 17.44 7.94 -10.05
C TYR A 168 18.31 6.91 -9.34
N SER A 169 17.69 6.10 -8.48
CA SER A 169 18.30 4.92 -7.87
C SER A 169 17.38 3.70 -7.96
N GLU A 170 17.89 2.58 -8.47
CA GLU A 170 17.14 1.32 -8.53
C GLU A 170 16.84 0.74 -7.14
N SER A 171 17.60 1.13 -6.11
CA SER A 171 17.35 0.70 -4.72
C SER A 171 16.30 1.56 -4.02
N GLU A 172 15.94 2.71 -4.59
CA GLU A 172 14.96 3.59 -3.99
C GLU A 172 13.56 3.00 -4.17
N ILE A 173 12.98 2.54 -3.07
CA ILE A 173 11.69 1.83 -3.01
C ILE A 173 10.51 2.81 -2.87
N ASN A 174 10.81 4.05 -2.52
CA ASN A 174 9.86 5.06 -2.12
C ASN A 174 9.37 5.94 -3.29
N TYR A 175 9.88 5.68 -4.50
CA TYR A 175 9.25 6.14 -5.74
C TYR A 175 7.83 5.56 -5.85
N VAL A 176 6.93 6.27 -6.52
CA VAL A 176 5.54 5.83 -6.68
C VAL A 176 5.45 4.50 -7.44
N TRP A 177 4.63 3.57 -6.94
CA TRP A 177 4.45 2.25 -7.55
C TRP A 177 3.32 2.27 -8.57
N THR A 178 3.59 1.87 -9.80
CA THR A 178 2.58 1.83 -10.85
C THR A 178 1.50 0.79 -10.58
N SER A 179 1.80 -0.27 -9.82
CA SER A 179 0.78 -1.23 -9.36
C SER A 179 -0.23 -0.61 -8.39
N VAL A 180 0.17 0.41 -7.62
CA VAL A 180 -0.74 1.19 -6.77
C VAL A 180 -1.52 2.17 -7.64
N LEU A 181 -0.85 2.87 -8.56
CA LEU A 181 -1.50 3.78 -9.50
C LEU A 181 -2.54 3.07 -10.39
N ASP A 182 -2.33 1.80 -10.75
CA ASP A 182 -3.31 0.97 -11.45
C ASP A 182 -4.59 0.81 -10.62
N ILE A 183 -4.47 0.57 -9.31
CA ILE A 183 -5.61 0.48 -8.38
C ILE A 183 -6.31 1.84 -8.30
N CYS A 184 -5.56 2.92 -8.06
CA CYS A 184 -6.11 4.26 -7.94
C CYS A 184 -6.83 4.73 -9.21
N CYS A 185 -6.26 4.47 -10.39
CA CYS A 185 -6.89 4.81 -11.67
C CYS A 185 -8.15 3.99 -11.91
N SER A 186 -8.15 2.70 -11.55
CA SER A 186 -9.34 1.85 -11.63
C SER A 186 -10.47 2.35 -10.72
N ALA A 187 -10.14 2.77 -9.49
CA ALA A 187 -11.11 3.38 -8.58
C ALA A 187 -11.76 4.63 -9.19
N CYS A 188 -10.97 5.46 -9.87
CA CYS A 188 -11.48 6.65 -10.55
C CYS A 188 -12.33 6.32 -11.78
N ASP A 189 -12.04 5.21 -12.48
CA ASP A 189 -12.87 4.69 -13.57
C ASP A 189 -14.22 4.18 -13.07
N ASP A 190 -14.22 3.42 -11.97
CA ASP A 190 -15.43 2.90 -11.33
C ASP A 190 -16.29 4.06 -10.79
N TYR A 191 -15.67 5.05 -10.17
CA TYR A 191 -16.35 6.28 -9.76
C TYR A 191 -17.00 6.97 -10.96
N ALA A 192 -16.28 7.13 -12.08
CA ALA A 192 -16.83 7.76 -13.28
C ALA A 192 -18.01 6.96 -13.85
N ALA A 193 -17.94 5.63 -13.83
CA ALA A 193 -19.04 4.77 -14.26
C ALA A 193 -20.29 4.96 -13.39
N ALA A 194 -20.11 5.14 -12.07
CA ALA A 194 -21.20 5.45 -11.14
C ALA A 194 -21.74 6.90 -11.30
N HIS A 195 -20.94 7.83 -11.81
CA HIS A 195 -21.24 9.26 -11.89
C HIS A 195 -21.38 9.79 -13.32
N ALA A 196 -22.07 9.03 -14.19
CA ALA A 196 -22.41 9.44 -15.56
C ALA A 196 -21.20 9.88 -16.43
N GLY A 197 -20.05 9.25 -16.21
CA GLY A 197 -18.80 9.51 -16.90
C GLY A 197 -17.97 10.66 -16.31
N VAL A 198 -18.39 11.26 -15.19
CA VAL A 198 -17.64 12.32 -14.51
C VAL A 198 -16.62 11.70 -13.57
N ARG A 199 -15.34 11.85 -13.90
CA ARG A 199 -14.22 11.44 -13.05
C ARG A 199 -14.09 12.33 -11.80
N PRO A 200 -13.49 11.82 -10.71
CA PRO A 200 -13.10 12.64 -9.56
C PRO A 200 -12.24 13.82 -10.00
N ASN A 201 -12.53 15.01 -9.50
CA ASN A 201 -11.77 16.23 -9.82
C ASN A 201 -11.48 17.12 -8.61
N THR A 202 -11.89 16.71 -7.41
CA THR A 202 -11.52 17.30 -6.12
C THR A 202 -10.83 16.25 -5.26
N PHE A 203 -10.04 16.69 -4.27
CA PHE A 203 -9.41 15.79 -3.30
C PHE A 203 -10.43 14.91 -2.57
N ALA A 204 -11.55 15.50 -2.13
CA ALA A 204 -12.65 14.74 -1.52
C ALA A 204 -13.18 13.64 -2.44
N GLN A 205 -13.46 13.92 -3.71
CA GLN A 205 -13.97 12.90 -4.64
C GLN A 205 -12.96 11.78 -4.92
N HIS A 206 -11.66 12.07 -4.91
CA HIS A 206 -10.65 11.02 -5.02
C HIS A 206 -10.68 10.12 -3.78
N LEU A 207 -10.78 10.69 -2.58
CA LEU A 207 -10.96 9.92 -1.35
C LEU A 207 -12.25 9.10 -1.37
N GLU A 208 -13.36 9.64 -1.88
CA GLU A 208 -14.61 8.90 -2.07
C GLU A 208 -14.41 7.69 -2.96
N ALA A 209 -13.77 7.88 -4.13
CA ALA A 209 -13.50 6.82 -5.10
C ALA A 209 -12.64 5.70 -4.50
N LEU A 210 -11.53 6.03 -3.84
CA LEU A 210 -10.62 5.06 -3.21
C LEU A 210 -11.31 4.29 -2.07
N THR A 211 -12.09 5.01 -1.24
CA THR A 211 -12.82 4.43 -0.11
C THR A 211 -13.90 3.45 -0.57
N GLU A 212 -14.65 3.83 -1.60
CA GLU A 212 -15.69 2.97 -2.18
C GLU A 212 -15.08 1.76 -2.88
N GLU A 213 -14.00 1.93 -3.65
CA GLU A 213 -13.30 0.83 -4.30
C GLU A 213 -12.85 -0.22 -3.29
N LEU A 214 -12.14 0.19 -2.23
CA LEU A 214 -11.64 -0.75 -1.22
C LEU A 214 -12.80 -1.52 -0.57
N ASN A 215 -13.90 -0.85 -0.21
CA ASN A 215 -15.06 -1.47 0.41
C ASN A 215 -15.80 -2.45 -0.51
N THR A 216 -15.81 -2.20 -1.82
CA THR A 216 -16.67 -2.90 -2.79
C THR A 216 -15.94 -3.85 -3.73
N CYS A 217 -14.60 -3.83 -3.77
CA CYS A 217 -13.77 -4.66 -4.66
C CYS A 217 -13.96 -6.18 -4.50
N GLY A 218 -14.56 -6.61 -3.38
CA GLY A 218 -14.82 -8.02 -3.07
C GLY A 218 -13.58 -8.85 -2.71
N ARG A 219 -12.42 -8.20 -2.55
CA ARG A 219 -11.13 -8.86 -2.24
C ARG A 219 -10.85 -8.94 -0.75
N PHE A 220 -11.65 -8.26 0.07
CA PHE A 220 -11.39 -8.14 1.50
C PHE A 220 -12.63 -8.36 2.35
N ARG A 221 -12.39 -8.81 3.58
CA ARG A 221 -13.40 -8.96 4.64
C ARG A 221 -12.82 -8.48 5.96
N TYR A 222 -13.68 -7.93 6.81
CA TYR A 222 -13.26 -7.44 8.12
C TYR A 222 -12.92 -8.58 9.10
N ASP A 223 -11.76 -8.49 9.76
CA ASP A 223 -11.42 -9.39 10.86
C ASP A 223 -12.16 -8.99 12.15
N THR A 224 -13.31 -9.61 12.35
CA THR A 224 -14.13 -9.43 13.56
C THR A 224 -13.68 -10.29 14.73
N ARG A 225 -12.63 -11.12 14.58
CA ARG A 225 -12.23 -12.13 15.58
C ARG A 225 -11.01 -11.74 16.39
N HIS A 226 -9.94 -11.26 15.75
CA HIS A 226 -8.70 -10.92 16.45
C HIS A 226 -8.43 -9.42 16.47
N GLY A 227 -8.91 -8.68 15.46
CA GLY A 227 -8.80 -7.22 15.39
C GLY A 227 -7.37 -6.73 15.09
N ALA A 228 -6.45 -7.64 14.80
CA ALA A 228 -5.07 -7.32 14.44
C ALA A 228 -5.01 -6.72 13.02
N CYS A 229 -4.01 -5.86 12.79
CA CYS A 229 -3.73 -5.31 11.47
C CYS A 229 -3.01 -6.36 10.61
N PHE A 230 -3.36 -6.44 9.32
CA PHE A 230 -2.73 -7.36 8.36
C PHE A 230 -1.77 -6.66 7.41
N TYR A 231 -1.98 -5.37 7.19
CA TYR A 231 -1.21 -4.53 6.27
C TYR A 231 -0.60 -3.33 6.99
N ALA A 232 -1.38 -2.64 7.82
CA ALA A 232 -0.86 -1.58 8.67
C ALA A 232 0.05 -2.17 9.76
N VAL A 233 1.19 -1.52 10.00
CA VAL A 233 2.05 -1.84 11.14
C VAL A 233 1.64 -0.92 12.30
N PRO A 234 1.25 -1.46 13.48
CA PRO A 234 0.82 -0.66 14.63
C PRO A 234 1.87 0.36 15.10
N ALA A 235 1.41 1.42 15.78
CA ALA A 235 2.26 2.54 16.19
C ALA A 235 3.38 2.14 17.17
N GLY A 236 4.55 2.69 16.89
CA GLY A 236 5.87 2.59 17.51
C GLY A 236 6.84 3.33 16.59
N ASP A 237 8.13 3.02 16.62
CA ASP A 237 9.08 3.55 15.62
C ASP A 237 8.87 2.94 14.21
N GLU A 238 8.11 1.84 14.09
CA GLU A 238 7.82 1.11 12.85
C GLU A 238 6.47 1.53 12.20
N ASN A 239 6.29 2.82 11.90
CA ASN A 239 5.04 3.30 11.30
C ASN A 239 4.95 2.94 9.80
N GLY A 240 4.45 1.74 9.46
CA GLY A 240 4.51 1.20 8.09
C GLY A 240 3.19 0.64 7.49
N ILE A 241 3.17 0.36 6.18
CA ILE A 241 2.17 -0.47 5.46
C ILE A 241 2.82 -1.57 4.61
N LYS A 242 2.41 -2.83 4.76
CA LYS A 242 2.81 -3.99 3.94
C LYS A 242 2.19 -3.93 2.53
N LEU A 243 2.60 -2.96 1.73
CA LEU A 243 1.94 -2.60 0.48
C LEU A 243 2.07 -3.69 -0.60
N GLN A 244 3.22 -4.37 -0.68
CA GLN A 244 3.42 -5.49 -1.60
C GLN A 244 2.43 -6.64 -1.30
N LYS A 245 2.23 -6.95 -0.02
CA LYS A 245 1.26 -7.94 0.43
C LYS A 245 -0.16 -7.53 0.05
N TYR A 246 -0.53 -6.27 0.27
CA TYR A 246 -1.83 -5.74 -0.14
C TYR A 246 -2.08 -5.93 -1.64
N ILE A 247 -1.14 -5.53 -2.49
CA ILE A 247 -1.24 -5.68 -3.95
C ILE A 247 -1.33 -7.16 -4.35
N HIS A 248 -0.57 -8.04 -3.69
CA HIS A 248 -0.61 -9.47 -3.93
C HIS A 248 -1.98 -10.06 -3.60
N ASP A 249 -2.50 -9.77 -2.41
CA ASP A 249 -3.76 -10.29 -1.91
C ASP A 249 -4.98 -9.89 -2.77
N ARG A 250 -4.94 -8.69 -3.39
CA ARG A 250 -5.98 -8.23 -4.33
C ARG A 250 -6.17 -9.14 -5.55
N LYS A 251 -5.17 -9.96 -5.90
CA LYS A 251 -5.22 -10.84 -7.08
C LYS A 251 -6.07 -12.09 -6.84
N PHE A 252 -6.36 -12.45 -5.59
CA PHE A 252 -7.13 -13.64 -5.26
C PHE A 252 -8.63 -13.37 -5.17
N THR A 253 -9.43 -14.40 -5.43
CA THR A 253 -10.90 -14.33 -5.34
C THR A 253 -11.42 -14.64 -3.93
N THR A 254 -10.60 -15.29 -3.10
CA THR A 254 -10.92 -15.52 -1.70
C THR A 254 -10.63 -14.23 -0.93
N PRO A 255 -11.60 -13.66 -0.18
CA PRO A 255 -11.37 -12.40 0.50
C PRO A 255 -10.33 -12.51 1.61
N SER A 256 -9.26 -11.71 1.51
CA SER A 256 -8.26 -11.55 2.56
C SER A 256 -8.82 -10.73 3.73
N ARG A 257 -8.21 -10.88 4.91
CA ARG A 257 -8.65 -10.18 6.11
C ARG A 257 -7.98 -8.82 6.24
N LEU A 258 -8.71 -7.87 6.80
CA LEU A 258 -8.21 -6.56 7.20
C LEU A 258 -8.99 -6.02 8.39
N ASN A 259 -8.46 -5.00 9.07
CA ASN A 259 -9.15 -4.27 10.13
C ASN A 259 -9.29 -2.77 9.80
N CYS A 260 -9.77 -1.97 10.77
CA CYS A 260 -9.96 -0.53 10.61
C CYS A 260 -8.66 0.23 10.30
N SER A 261 -7.56 -0.10 10.99
CA SER A 261 -6.24 0.47 10.73
C SER A 261 -5.74 0.17 9.32
N ASP A 262 -5.94 -1.05 8.83
CA ASP A 262 -5.61 -1.43 7.46
C ASP A 262 -6.38 -0.59 6.44
N CYS A 263 -7.70 -0.49 6.57
CA CYS A 263 -8.53 0.32 5.67
C CYS A 263 -8.08 1.78 5.63
N ALA A 264 -7.93 2.39 6.80
CA ALA A 264 -7.56 3.80 6.91
C ALA A 264 -6.18 4.07 6.29
N THR A 265 -5.23 3.16 6.53
CA THR A 265 -3.87 3.28 6.01
C THR A 265 -3.84 3.05 4.50
N ILE A 266 -4.50 2.02 3.98
CA ILE A 266 -4.54 1.72 2.54
C ILE A 266 -5.08 2.92 1.76
N VAL A 267 -6.26 3.42 2.13
CA VAL A 267 -6.89 4.55 1.42
C VAL A 267 -6.03 5.81 1.55
N ALA A 268 -5.42 6.07 2.71
CA ALA A 268 -4.52 7.21 2.88
C ALA A 268 -3.26 7.07 2.00
N THR A 269 -2.60 5.91 1.98
CA THR A 269 -1.42 5.64 1.15
C THR A 269 -1.73 5.78 -0.34
N GLU A 270 -2.87 5.29 -0.80
CA GLU A 270 -3.36 5.44 -2.17
C GLU A 270 -3.65 6.90 -2.53
N ALA A 271 -4.28 7.65 -1.63
CA ALA A 271 -4.56 9.08 -1.82
C ALA A 271 -3.28 9.90 -1.92
N LEU A 272 -2.32 9.66 -1.02
CA LEU A 272 -1.03 10.34 -1.01
C LEU A 272 -0.22 10.03 -2.28
N ALA A 273 -0.37 8.84 -2.86
CA ALA A 273 0.24 8.47 -4.15
C ALA A 273 -0.30 9.32 -5.32
N LEU A 274 -1.53 9.81 -5.21
CA LEU A 274 -2.17 10.69 -6.20
C LEU A 274 -1.91 12.19 -5.94
N GLY A 275 -1.18 12.53 -4.87
CA GLY A 275 -1.08 13.92 -4.42
C GLY A 275 -2.37 14.45 -3.79
N VAL A 276 -3.18 13.56 -3.21
CA VAL A 276 -4.39 13.93 -2.46
C VAL A 276 -4.05 13.94 -0.96
N PRO A 277 -4.16 15.09 -0.26
CA PRO A 277 -3.88 15.14 1.17
C PRO A 277 -4.81 14.22 1.95
N ALA A 278 -4.23 13.31 2.73
CA ALA A 278 -4.97 12.36 3.54
C ALA A 278 -4.29 12.13 4.89
N GLY A 279 -5.08 11.91 5.92
CA GLY A 279 -4.63 11.51 7.26
C GLY A 279 -5.39 10.30 7.78
N ILE A 280 -5.00 9.83 8.95
CA ILE A 280 -5.70 8.76 9.67
C ILE A 280 -6.37 9.37 10.89
N GLY A 281 -7.70 9.29 10.97
CA GLY A 281 -8.48 9.66 12.14
C GLY A 281 -8.55 8.51 13.13
N HIS A 282 -7.94 8.66 14.30
CA HIS A 282 -8.03 7.72 15.40
C HIS A 282 -9.19 8.09 16.33
N ILE A 283 -10.20 7.23 16.37
CA ILE A 283 -11.46 7.42 17.10
C ILE A 283 -11.43 6.55 18.34
N TYR A 284 -11.67 7.14 19.50
CA TYR A 284 -11.46 6.49 20.79
C TYR A 284 -12.37 7.09 21.87
N ASN A 285 -12.47 6.38 23.00
CA ASN A 285 -13.11 6.90 24.20
C ASN A 285 -12.09 7.73 25.01
N PRO A 286 -12.30 9.06 25.17
CA PRO A 286 -11.36 9.94 25.83
C PRO A 286 -11.37 9.84 27.37
N VAL A 287 -12.31 9.10 27.96
CA VAL A 287 -12.47 9.00 29.43
C VAL A 287 -11.52 7.93 29.98
N PRO A 288 -10.63 8.26 30.95
CA PRO A 288 -9.78 7.28 31.60
C PRO A 288 -10.56 6.39 32.60
N PRO A 289 -10.29 5.07 32.68
CA PRO A 289 -9.41 4.30 31.79
C PRO A 289 -10.04 4.08 30.41
N HIS A 290 -9.23 4.17 29.36
CA HIS A 290 -9.67 4.02 27.97
C HIS A 290 -10.18 2.59 27.70
N ASN A 291 -11.49 2.37 27.81
CA ASN A 291 -12.13 1.06 27.75
C ASN A 291 -12.83 0.78 26.41
N GLY A 292 -12.58 1.60 25.39
CA GLY A 292 -13.35 1.56 24.14
C GLY A 292 -14.70 2.26 24.23
N PHE A 293 -15.47 2.19 23.14
CA PHE A 293 -16.83 2.75 23.05
C PHE A 293 -17.78 1.74 22.44
N ALA A 294 -19.02 1.69 22.94
CA ALA A 294 -20.06 0.85 22.37
C ALA A 294 -20.55 1.40 21.02
N CYS A 295 -20.96 0.51 20.13
CA CYS A 295 -21.34 0.88 18.75
C CYS A 295 -22.78 0.52 18.43
N ASN A 296 -23.38 1.35 17.58
CA ASN A 296 -24.59 0.99 16.87
C ASN A 296 -24.31 -0.17 15.89
N PRO A 297 -25.32 -0.92 15.44
CA PRO A 297 -25.12 -1.93 14.41
C PRO A 297 -24.57 -1.33 13.11
N ILE A 298 -23.54 -1.97 12.55
CA ILE A 298 -22.89 -1.61 11.28
C ILE A 298 -22.92 -2.79 10.30
N ILE A 299 -22.53 -2.55 9.05
CA ILE A 299 -22.18 -3.62 8.10
C ILE A 299 -20.69 -3.50 7.80
N SER A 300 -19.89 -4.48 8.19
CA SER A 300 -18.46 -4.47 7.90
C SER A 300 -18.18 -4.80 6.42
N ILE A 301 -17.01 -4.38 5.92
CA ILE A 301 -16.48 -4.77 4.60
C ILE A 301 -16.48 -6.31 4.44
N GLY A 302 -16.94 -6.77 3.27
CA GLY A 302 -17.16 -8.18 2.97
C GLY A 302 -18.34 -8.82 3.70
N GLY A 303 -19.02 -8.10 4.61
CA GLY A 303 -20.21 -8.53 5.32
C GLY A 303 -21.52 -8.02 4.70
N ASN A 304 -22.64 -8.55 5.18
CA ASN A 304 -23.99 -8.14 4.75
C ASN A 304 -25.00 -8.04 5.90
N ALA A 305 -24.58 -8.30 7.14
CA ALA A 305 -25.44 -8.34 8.30
C ALA A 305 -25.22 -7.10 9.18
N TRP A 306 -26.32 -6.53 9.68
CA TRP A 306 -26.28 -5.50 10.71
C TRP A 306 -25.95 -6.12 12.06
N ALA A 307 -24.76 -5.84 12.57
CA ALA A 307 -24.32 -6.30 13.88
C ALA A 307 -23.40 -5.28 14.54
N PRO A 308 -23.39 -5.20 15.88
CA PRO A 308 -22.32 -4.54 16.58
C PRO A 308 -20.98 -5.26 16.31
N PRO A 309 -19.88 -4.53 16.07
CA PRO A 309 -18.55 -5.12 15.92
C PRO A 309 -18.04 -5.69 17.24
N PHE A 310 -17.14 -6.69 17.20
CA PHE A 310 -16.39 -7.25 18.34
C PHE A 310 -17.22 -7.50 19.63
N ALA A 311 -18.41 -8.08 19.51
CA ALA A 311 -19.32 -8.34 20.62
C ALA A 311 -19.84 -7.07 21.36
N GLY A 312 -19.81 -5.91 20.72
CA GLY A 312 -20.55 -4.71 21.16
C GLY A 312 -19.77 -3.40 21.13
N SER A 313 -18.44 -3.42 21.03
CA SER A 313 -17.61 -2.22 21.16
C SER A 313 -16.33 -2.27 20.34
N PHE A 314 -15.83 -1.09 19.97
CA PHE A 314 -14.46 -0.92 19.51
C PHE A 314 -13.57 -0.49 20.67
N HIS A 315 -12.35 -1.02 20.75
CA HIS A 315 -11.33 -0.42 21.64
C HIS A 315 -10.91 0.96 21.11
N TYR A 316 -10.74 1.04 19.79
CA TYR A 316 -10.61 2.24 18.98
C TYR A 316 -11.07 1.91 17.55
N HIS A 317 -11.29 2.92 16.73
CA HIS A 317 -11.56 2.76 15.29
C HIS A 317 -10.71 3.76 14.50
N GLU A 318 -10.20 3.34 13.35
CA GLU A 318 -9.41 4.19 12.46
C GLU A 318 -10.10 4.36 11.12
N VAL A 319 -10.06 5.59 10.62
CA VAL A 319 -10.68 6.01 9.35
C VAL A 319 -9.73 6.92 8.58
N THR A 320 -9.91 7.04 7.28
CA THR A 320 -9.20 8.08 6.51
C THR A 320 -9.92 9.41 6.67
N VAL A 321 -9.18 10.49 6.74
CA VAL A 321 -9.70 11.86 6.85
C VAL A 321 -9.04 12.78 5.82
N ASP A 322 -9.77 13.83 5.42
CA ASP A 322 -9.22 14.91 4.59
C ASP A 322 -8.26 15.78 5.43
N GLY A 323 -6.96 15.57 5.23
CA GLY A 323 -5.89 16.27 5.95
C GLY A 323 -5.72 15.90 7.43
N ALA A 324 -4.93 16.70 8.16
CA ALA A 324 -4.53 16.42 9.55
C ALA A 324 -5.33 17.19 10.62
N ALA A 325 -6.40 17.91 10.24
CA ALA A 325 -7.17 18.69 11.19
C ALA A 325 -8.09 17.80 12.04
N SER A 326 -7.97 17.93 13.37
CA SER A 326 -8.83 17.22 14.34
C SER A 326 -9.96 18.12 14.81
N VAL A 327 -10.87 18.49 13.91
CA VAL A 327 -12.02 19.36 14.23
C VAL A 327 -13.34 18.65 13.98
N GLN A 328 -14.39 19.09 14.66
CA GLN A 328 -15.73 18.51 14.58
C GLN A 328 -16.23 18.24 13.13
N ASN A 329 -15.90 19.14 12.20
CA ASN A 329 -16.36 19.07 10.81
C ASN A 329 -15.40 18.34 9.87
N THR A 330 -14.36 17.67 10.38
CA THR A 330 -13.43 16.90 9.56
C THR A 330 -14.19 15.82 8.78
N PRO A 331 -14.11 15.80 7.44
CA PRO A 331 -14.74 14.76 6.63
C PRO A 331 -14.10 13.39 6.89
N VAL A 332 -14.93 12.39 7.14
CA VAL A 332 -14.55 11.00 7.39
C VAL A 332 -14.83 10.14 6.18
N PHE A 333 -13.84 9.35 5.81
CA PHE A 333 -13.88 8.34 4.75
C PHE A 333 -13.55 6.98 5.37
N ASP A 334 -14.54 6.09 5.44
CA ASP A 334 -14.40 4.80 6.13
C ASP A 334 -14.71 3.65 5.18
N ALA A 335 -13.65 3.02 4.67
CA ALA A 335 -13.75 1.87 3.77
C ALA A 335 -14.08 0.57 4.51
N CYS A 336 -14.07 0.57 5.85
CA CYS A 336 -14.13 -0.64 6.65
C CYS A 336 -15.54 -1.04 7.04
N LEU A 337 -16.49 -0.09 7.06
CA LEU A 337 -17.87 -0.37 7.41
C LEU A 337 -18.86 0.60 6.76
N LYS A 338 -20.12 0.18 6.70
CA LYS A 338 -21.27 1.01 6.37
C LYS A 338 -22.06 1.29 7.65
N ILE A 339 -22.47 2.54 7.82
CA ILE A 339 -23.32 3.01 8.94
C ILE A 339 -24.79 3.05 8.53
N ASP A 340 -25.68 3.17 9.52
CA ASP A 340 -27.12 3.28 9.28
C ASP A 340 -27.55 4.73 9.01
N ALA A 341 -27.91 5.02 7.76
CA ALA A 341 -28.49 6.27 7.29
C ALA A 341 -30.01 6.38 7.53
N GLY A 342 -30.64 5.33 8.05
CA GLY A 342 -32.05 5.31 8.44
C GLY A 342 -32.33 6.24 9.63
N THR A 343 -33.57 6.27 10.11
CA THR A 343 -33.93 7.24 11.16
C THR A 343 -33.53 6.83 12.57
N ASN A 344 -33.09 5.60 12.82
CA ASN A 344 -32.83 5.12 14.18
C ASN A 344 -31.55 4.25 14.22
N PRO A 345 -30.37 4.88 14.19
CA PRO A 345 -29.10 4.15 14.06
C PRO A 345 -28.88 3.12 15.19
N GLY A 346 -29.31 3.43 16.41
CA GLY A 346 -29.16 2.53 17.58
C GLY A 346 -30.15 1.37 17.69
N LEU A 347 -31.17 1.25 16.80
CA LEU A 347 -32.07 0.09 16.88
C LEU A 347 -31.36 -1.20 16.43
N PRO A 348 -31.58 -2.34 17.13
CA PRO A 348 -31.02 -3.62 16.73
C PRO A 348 -31.75 -4.19 15.50
N GLY A 349 -31.02 -5.01 14.72
CA GLY A 349 -31.56 -5.71 13.56
C GLY A 349 -31.72 -4.84 12.31
N PRO A 350 -32.12 -5.44 11.17
CA PRO A 350 -32.08 -4.77 9.86
C PRO A 350 -33.30 -3.88 9.56
N ALA A 351 -34.37 -3.95 10.36
CA ALA A 351 -35.64 -3.30 10.04
C ALA A 351 -35.51 -1.77 10.08
N GLY A 352 -35.79 -1.11 8.94
CA GLY A 352 -35.73 0.35 8.83
C GLY A 352 -34.32 0.94 8.71
N LYS A 353 -33.29 0.09 8.62
CA LYS A 353 -31.90 0.52 8.41
C LYS A 353 -31.61 0.76 6.93
N ALA A 354 -30.78 1.75 6.64
CA ALA A 354 -30.29 2.06 5.30
C ALA A 354 -28.77 2.09 5.30
N ALA A 355 -28.13 1.15 4.62
CA ALA A 355 -26.67 1.07 4.61
C ALA A 355 -26.08 2.23 3.81
N GLN A 356 -25.15 2.97 4.42
CA GLN A 356 -24.41 4.04 3.76
C GLN A 356 -22.92 3.92 4.08
N LEU A 357 -22.09 3.94 3.03
CA LEU A 357 -20.65 4.05 3.19
C LEU A 357 -20.30 5.50 3.57
N PRO A 358 -19.48 5.73 4.61
CA PRO A 358 -19.01 7.06 4.98
C PRO A 358 -18.04 7.60 3.93
N LEU A 359 -18.53 8.52 3.10
CA LEU A 359 -17.84 9.14 1.99
C LEU A 359 -17.83 10.67 2.21
N GLY A 360 -16.95 11.15 3.08
CA GLY A 360 -16.83 12.58 3.41
C GLY A 360 -17.87 13.09 4.43
N ILE A 361 -18.37 12.22 5.30
CA ILE A 361 -19.35 12.60 6.34
C ILE A 361 -18.62 13.39 7.45
N PRO A 362 -19.12 14.55 7.92
CA PRO A 362 -18.48 15.27 9.03
C PRO A 362 -18.43 14.40 10.29
N PHE A 363 -17.30 14.45 11.01
CA PHE A 363 -17.06 13.59 12.16
C PHE A 363 -18.16 13.67 13.24
N ALA A 364 -18.53 14.86 13.73
CA ALA A 364 -19.41 15.01 14.89
C ALA A 364 -20.41 16.17 14.80
N GLU A 365 -21.56 16.03 15.46
CA GLU A 365 -22.59 17.08 15.53
C GLU A 365 -22.27 18.19 16.55
N THR A 366 -21.49 17.85 17.59
CA THR A 366 -21.08 18.81 18.62
C THR A 366 -19.64 18.56 19.06
N ALA A 367 -19.00 19.57 19.64
CA ALA A 367 -17.67 19.45 20.24
C ALA A 367 -17.67 18.69 21.59
N LEU A 368 -18.83 18.31 22.13
CA LEU A 368 -18.90 17.48 23.34
C LEU A 368 -18.54 16.04 22.98
N ASN A 369 -17.82 15.33 23.87
CA ASN A 369 -17.45 13.93 23.63
C ASN A 369 -18.66 12.99 23.67
N ASN A 370 -19.66 13.30 24.49
CA ASN A 370 -20.81 12.44 24.73
C ASN A 370 -21.77 12.45 23.53
N VAL A 371 -22.13 11.25 23.09
CA VAL A 371 -23.12 11.03 22.02
C VAL A 371 -24.52 11.06 22.61
N ASN A 372 -25.39 11.88 22.03
CA ASN A 372 -26.76 12.08 22.50
C ASN A 372 -27.75 11.75 21.36
N VAL A 373 -27.91 10.45 21.09
CA VAL A 373 -28.79 9.92 20.05
C VAL A 373 -29.62 8.78 20.65
N PRO A 374 -30.66 9.11 21.46
CA PRO A 374 -31.40 8.10 22.22
C PRO A 374 -31.98 6.99 21.37
N VAL A 375 -31.84 5.75 21.84
CA VAL A 375 -32.34 4.57 21.12
C VAL A 375 -33.85 4.65 20.92
N GLY A 376 -34.30 4.54 19.66
CA GLY A 376 -35.71 4.61 19.29
C GLY A 376 -36.27 6.02 19.11
N VAL A 377 -35.44 7.07 19.26
CA VAL A 377 -35.78 8.44 18.89
C VAL A 377 -35.25 8.72 17.48
N PRO A 378 -36.08 9.21 16.54
CA PRO A 378 -35.64 9.52 15.20
C PRO A 378 -34.49 10.53 15.15
N TYR A 379 -33.39 10.15 14.50
CA TYR A 379 -32.21 10.95 14.21
C TYR A 379 -31.99 11.04 12.70
N VAL A 380 -32.02 12.26 12.17
CA VAL A 380 -31.97 12.51 10.71
C VAL A 380 -30.66 13.13 10.25
N ASN A 381 -29.85 13.66 11.17
CA ASN A 381 -28.58 14.30 10.83
C ASN A 381 -27.52 13.25 10.44
N MET A 382 -26.55 13.63 9.62
CA MET A 382 -25.52 12.73 9.11
C MET A 382 -24.16 13.13 9.65
N PHE A 383 -23.92 12.80 10.92
CA PHE A 383 -22.62 12.96 11.55
C PHE A 383 -22.09 11.57 11.91
N TYR A 384 -20.83 11.32 11.57
CA TYR A 384 -20.27 9.98 11.58
C TYR A 384 -20.30 9.36 12.99
N ARG A 385 -19.88 10.10 14.01
CA ARG A 385 -19.87 9.67 15.40
C ARG A 385 -21.27 9.32 15.89
N GLU A 386 -22.24 10.21 15.70
CA GLU A 386 -23.63 10.02 16.13
C GLU A 386 -24.32 8.83 15.43
N ARG A 387 -23.82 8.42 14.26
CA ARG A 387 -24.30 7.25 13.52
C ARG A 387 -23.59 5.96 13.94
N LEU A 388 -22.30 6.02 14.23
CA LEU A 388 -21.46 4.88 14.60
C LEU A 388 -21.60 4.47 16.08
N VAL A 389 -21.59 5.44 16.98
CA VAL A 389 -21.40 5.24 18.42
C VAL A 389 -22.76 5.14 19.11
N ALA A 390 -22.85 4.27 20.12
CA ALA A 390 -24.07 4.09 20.89
C ALA A 390 -24.41 5.33 21.74
N ASP A 391 -25.70 5.51 22.01
CA ASP A 391 -26.20 6.58 22.87
C ASP A 391 -25.54 6.59 24.25
N GLY A 392 -25.17 7.77 24.73
CA GLY A 392 -24.59 7.96 26.06
C GLY A 392 -23.10 7.65 26.18
N GLU A 393 -22.45 7.14 25.13
CA GLU A 393 -21.02 6.86 25.12
C GLU A 393 -20.19 8.14 24.86
N ASP A 394 -18.99 8.18 25.44
CA ASP A 394 -18.00 9.21 25.15
C ASP A 394 -17.11 8.78 23.99
N CYS A 395 -17.03 9.61 22.95
CA CYS A 395 -16.21 9.36 21.77
C CYS A 395 -15.63 10.65 21.21
N ASN A 396 -14.33 10.63 20.93
CA ASN A 396 -13.61 11.72 20.30
C ASN A 396 -12.65 11.18 19.25
N PHE A 397 -12.03 12.07 18.48
CA PHE A 397 -11.02 11.70 17.51
C PHE A 397 -9.81 12.65 17.56
N PHE A 398 -8.67 12.12 17.16
CA PHE A 398 -7.53 12.92 16.71
C PHE A 398 -7.02 12.37 15.39
N ALA A 399 -6.58 13.25 14.51
CA ALA A 399 -5.92 12.91 13.27
C ALA A 399 -4.43 12.72 13.52
N VAL A 400 -3.87 11.69 12.94
CA VAL A 400 -2.43 11.44 12.82
C VAL A 400 -2.05 11.44 11.35
N ASN A 401 -0.75 11.61 11.09
CA ASN A 401 -0.22 11.46 9.74
C ASN A 401 -0.41 10.03 9.25
N ALA A 402 -0.48 9.85 7.94
CA ALA A 402 -0.52 8.52 7.34
C ALA A 402 0.75 7.72 7.67
N LYS A 403 0.65 6.39 7.58
CA LYS A 403 1.79 5.48 7.82
C LYS A 403 2.71 5.44 6.60
N GLU A 404 4.01 5.19 6.82
CA GLU A 404 5.00 5.09 5.75
C GLU A 404 4.84 3.79 4.95
N VAL A 405 5.36 3.70 3.72
CA VAL A 405 5.29 2.45 2.92
C VAL A 405 6.29 1.43 3.48
N GLY A 406 5.77 0.30 3.96
CA GLY A 406 6.50 -0.82 4.57
C GLY A 406 7.25 -1.67 3.55
N GLY A 407 8.19 -1.05 2.86
CA GLY A 407 9.52 -1.59 2.59
C GLY A 407 10.63 -0.71 3.20
N LEU A 408 10.27 0.43 3.81
CA LEU A 408 11.18 1.42 4.39
C LEU A 408 11.19 1.47 5.92
N SER A 409 10.14 0.96 6.58
CA SER A 409 10.02 1.16 8.02
C SER A 409 10.83 0.17 8.86
N MET A 410 11.22 -1.02 8.37
CA MET A 410 11.95 -1.94 9.26
C MET A 410 13.39 -1.44 9.51
N GLU A 411 14.10 -0.98 8.48
CA GLU A 411 15.48 -0.50 8.61
C GLU A 411 15.55 0.86 9.31
N ASN A 412 14.66 1.80 8.94
CA ASN A 412 14.59 3.12 9.59
C ASN A 412 14.07 3.01 11.02
N ALA A 413 13.10 2.14 11.31
CA ALA A 413 12.65 1.95 12.66
C ALA A 413 13.67 1.22 13.51
N LEU A 414 14.32 0.17 13.02
CA LEU A 414 15.46 -0.43 13.73
C LEU A 414 16.49 0.67 14.05
N ARG A 415 16.80 1.56 13.09
CA ARG A 415 17.72 2.69 13.28
C ARG A 415 17.27 3.74 14.30
N VAL A 416 16.00 4.14 14.31
CA VAL A 416 15.44 5.12 15.26
C VAL A 416 15.28 4.51 16.67
N ILE A 417 14.90 3.23 16.74
CA ILE A 417 14.82 2.41 17.96
C ILE A 417 16.19 2.30 18.64
N TYR A 418 17.27 2.10 17.87
CA TYR A 418 18.64 2.02 18.42
C TYR A 418 19.04 3.28 19.21
N ASP A 419 18.46 4.43 18.87
CA ASP A 419 18.85 5.73 19.41
C ASP A 419 17.94 6.23 20.55
N SER A 420 16.80 5.57 20.84
CA SER A 420 15.81 5.97 21.86
C SER A 420 15.86 5.10 23.15
N GLU A 421 16.33 5.67 24.27
CA GLU A 421 16.31 5.02 25.59
C GLU A 421 14.92 5.06 26.27
N THR A 422 14.00 5.91 25.82
CA THR A 422 12.73 6.21 26.51
C THR A 422 11.60 5.22 26.25
N ASP A 423 11.59 4.52 25.12
CA ASP A 423 10.45 3.69 24.69
C ASP A 423 10.52 2.22 25.11
N LYS A 424 11.69 1.76 25.55
CA LYS A 424 11.91 0.38 26.05
C LYS A 424 10.98 -0.01 27.22
N GLY A 425 10.57 0.98 28.03
CA GLY A 425 9.73 0.75 29.21
C GLY A 425 8.26 0.38 28.90
N GLN A 426 7.72 0.76 27.75
CA GLN A 426 6.33 0.44 27.39
C GLN A 426 6.19 -1.00 26.91
N TYR A 427 7.12 -1.45 26.07
CA TYR A 427 7.18 -2.83 25.59
C TYR A 427 7.42 -3.83 26.70
N TRP A 428 8.21 -3.48 27.72
CA TRP A 428 8.38 -4.33 28.89
C TRP A 428 7.07 -4.58 29.66
N ARG A 429 6.23 -3.55 29.83
CA ARG A 429 4.90 -3.70 30.46
C ARG A 429 3.96 -4.56 29.62
N LEU A 430 4.10 -4.52 28.29
CA LEU A 430 3.33 -5.36 27.39
C LEU A 430 3.75 -6.82 27.55
N LEU A 431 5.04 -7.14 27.48
CA LEU A 431 5.58 -8.49 27.66
C LEU A 431 5.18 -9.10 29.02
N GLN A 432 5.12 -8.29 30.08
CA GLN A 432 4.62 -8.72 31.39
C GLN A 432 3.17 -9.21 31.38
N ARG A 433 2.31 -8.69 30.50
CA ARG A 433 0.93 -9.20 30.31
C ARG A 433 0.91 -10.63 29.77
N PHE A 434 1.97 -11.03 29.08
CA PHE A 434 2.17 -12.38 28.54
C PHE A 434 3.01 -13.26 29.48
N GLY A 435 3.20 -12.85 30.73
CA GLY A 435 3.92 -13.63 31.74
C GLY A 435 5.44 -13.53 31.67
N VAL A 436 5.98 -12.67 30.80
CA VAL A 436 7.43 -12.42 30.70
C VAL A 436 7.85 -11.46 31.80
N ILE A 437 8.30 -12.01 32.93
CA ILE A 437 8.72 -11.26 34.11
C ILE A 437 10.22 -10.94 34.12
N GLU A 438 11.00 -11.66 33.32
CA GLU A 438 12.44 -11.49 33.11
C GLU A 438 12.79 -11.78 31.64
N ASN A 439 13.86 -11.18 31.13
CA ASN A 439 14.22 -11.29 29.71
C ASN A 439 14.77 -12.71 29.43
N PRO A 440 14.04 -13.55 28.69
CA PRO A 440 14.37 -14.97 28.52
C PRO A 440 15.47 -15.20 27.46
N LEU A 441 15.83 -14.17 26.70
CA LEU A 441 16.81 -14.26 25.63
C LEU A 441 18.25 -14.19 26.19
N PRO A 442 19.23 -14.86 25.56
CA PRO A 442 20.63 -14.81 25.98
C PRO A 442 21.25 -13.43 25.72
N LEU A 443 22.25 -13.07 26.53
CA LEU A 443 23.00 -11.80 26.38
C LEU A 443 23.78 -11.69 25.07
N ALA A 444 24.22 -12.82 24.53
CA ALA A 444 24.86 -12.93 23.23
C ALA A 444 24.01 -13.85 22.36
N MET A 445 23.42 -13.29 21.32
CA MET A 445 22.62 -14.03 20.35
C MET A 445 23.50 -14.36 19.15
N ARG A 446 23.37 -15.55 18.57
CA ARG A 446 24.08 -15.87 17.32
C ARG A 446 23.28 -15.32 16.14
N ASN A 447 23.98 -14.86 15.11
CA ASN A 447 23.31 -14.45 13.88
C ASN A 447 23.00 -15.69 13.05
N LEU A 448 21.72 -16.10 13.03
CA LEU A 448 21.24 -17.06 12.08
C LEU A 448 21.37 -16.44 10.68
N ASN A 449 22.14 -17.09 9.80
CA ASN A 449 22.29 -16.59 8.43
C ASN A 449 20.95 -16.73 7.70
N LYS A 450 20.49 -15.66 7.04
CA LYS A 450 19.28 -15.63 6.21
C LYS A 450 19.29 -16.71 5.12
N GLU A 451 20.43 -16.98 4.50
CA GLU A 451 20.58 -18.07 3.51
C GLU A 451 20.45 -19.46 4.16
N ALA A 452 20.90 -19.61 5.40
CA ALA A 452 20.69 -20.84 6.16
C ALA A 452 19.22 -21.01 6.59
N ALA A 453 18.43 -19.93 6.58
CA ALA A 453 17.00 -19.97 6.81
C ALA A 453 16.23 -20.27 5.50
N SER A 454 16.59 -19.72 4.35
CA SER A 454 15.85 -20.02 3.10
C SER A 454 15.83 -21.51 2.74
N ASP A 455 16.92 -22.23 3.04
CA ASP A 455 17.10 -23.64 2.67
C ASP A 455 16.38 -24.64 3.61
N PHE A 456 15.68 -24.21 4.69
CA PHE A 456 15.05 -25.16 5.65
C PHE A 456 13.68 -25.67 5.18
N PHE A 457 13.01 -24.98 4.25
CA PHE A 457 11.67 -25.37 3.80
C PHE A 457 11.67 -26.72 3.05
N GLU A 458 12.79 -27.06 2.41
CA GLU A 458 12.96 -28.36 1.73
C GLU A 458 13.07 -29.52 2.73
N GLU A 459 13.68 -29.30 3.90
CA GLU A 459 13.93 -30.34 4.90
C GLU A 459 12.77 -30.55 5.89
N SER A 460 11.92 -29.53 6.06
CA SER A 460 10.80 -29.54 7.02
C SER A 460 9.58 -30.35 6.54
N GLY A 461 9.61 -30.88 5.30
CA GLY A 461 8.53 -31.68 4.72
C GLY A 461 7.29 -30.86 4.39
N LEU A 462 7.47 -29.57 4.13
CA LEU A 462 6.43 -28.65 3.71
C LEU A 462 6.16 -28.84 2.21
N THR A 463 4.89 -29.00 1.84
CA THR A 463 4.50 -29.47 0.49
C THR A 463 4.61 -28.40 -0.58
N THR A 464 4.38 -27.14 -0.23
CA THR A 464 4.61 -25.98 -1.09
C THR A 464 5.04 -24.80 -0.21
N CYS A 465 6.01 -24.02 -0.68
CA CYS A 465 6.47 -22.79 -0.03
C CYS A 465 6.58 -21.69 -1.09
N ILE A 466 5.84 -20.59 -0.90
CA ILE A 466 5.85 -19.42 -1.77
C ILE A 466 6.32 -18.24 -0.92
N MET A 467 7.46 -17.66 -1.29
CA MET A 467 7.93 -16.43 -0.66
C MET A 467 7.04 -15.26 -1.09
N LEU A 468 6.46 -14.58 -0.11
CA LEU A 468 5.59 -13.42 -0.30
C LEU A 468 6.35 -12.10 -0.19
N GLU A 469 7.32 -12.04 0.72
CA GLU A 469 8.07 -10.83 1.05
C GLU A 469 9.50 -11.21 1.41
N GLU A 470 10.48 -10.39 1.01
CA GLU A 470 11.87 -10.54 1.38
C GLU A 470 12.53 -9.15 1.54
N SER A 471 13.20 -8.93 2.67
CA SER A 471 14.10 -7.81 2.93
C SER A 471 15.33 -8.32 3.70
N GLU A 472 16.32 -7.47 4.00
CA GLU A 472 17.52 -7.89 4.74
C GLU A 472 17.22 -8.47 6.14
N SER A 473 16.18 -7.97 6.81
CA SER A 473 15.81 -8.34 8.18
C SER A 473 14.48 -9.08 8.28
N HIS A 474 13.79 -9.35 7.16
CA HIS A 474 12.43 -9.87 7.18
C HIS A 474 12.15 -10.78 5.99
N THR A 475 11.40 -11.86 6.20
CA THR A 475 10.94 -12.72 5.12
C THR A 475 9.60 -13.37 5.46
N VAL A 476 8.65 -13.36 4.53
CA VAL A 476 7.32 -13.94 4.72
C VAL A 476 7.07 -15.02 3.67
N TYR A 477 6.48 -16.12 4.10
CA TYR A 477 6.18 -17.28 3.27
C TYR A 477 4.74 -17.73 3.46
N ASP A 478 4.10 -18.12 2.36
CA ASP A 478 2.89 -18.93 2.38
C ASP A 478 3.26 -20.39 2.15
N VAL A 479 2.77 -21.25 3.03
CA VAL A 479 3.17 -22.64 3.12
C VAL A 479 1.95 -23.54 3.21
N VAL A 480 1.99 -24.65 2.47
CA VAL A 480 1.01 -25.73 2.63
C VAL A 480 1.67 -26.90 3.33
N HIS A 481 1.04 -27.39 4.40
CA HIS A 481 1.45 -28.61 5.09
C HIS A 481 0.22 -29.47 5.39
N ALA A 482 0.28 -30.75 5.05
CA ALA A 482 -0.82 -31.70 5.23
C ALA A 482 -2.17 -31.25 4.64
N GLY A 483 -2.15 -30.42 3.59
CA GLY A 483 -3.34 -29.87 2.93
C GLY A 483 -3.87 -28.57 3.54
N GLU A 484 -3.29 -28.11 4.65
CA GLU A 484 -3.66 -26.87 5.33
C GLU A 484 -2.68 -25.74 4.97
N GLN A 485 -3.19 -24.50 4.97
CA GLN A 485 -2.40 -23.30 4.67
C GLN A 485 -1.92 -22.61 5.94
N TYR A 486 -0.66 -22.21 5.90
CA TYR A 486 0.07 -21.53 6.96
C TYR A 486 0.82 -20.34 6.37
N GLN A 487 0.97 -19.29 7.16
CA GLN A 487 1.89 -18.21 6.87
C GLN A 487 3.03 -18.23 7.89
N ILE A 488 4.26 -18.14 7.39
CA ILE A 488 5.47 -18.13 8.20
C ILE A 488 6.20 -16.81 7.95
N GLU A 489 6.41 -16.04 9.00
CA GLU A 489 7.12 -14.76 8.98
C GLU A 489 8.39 -14.90 9.83
N LEU A 490 9.55 -14.60 9.24
CA LEU A 490 10.87 -14.64 9.85
C LEU A 490 11.40 -13.21 9.96
N ILE A 491 11.76 -12.77 11.16
CA ILE A 491 12.31 -11.43 11.40
C ILE A 491 13.66 -11.59 12.10
N PHE A 492 14.72 -11.14 11.43
CA PHE A 492 16.09 -11.19 11.92
C PHE A 492 16.43 -9.86 12.61
N ALA A 493 16.59 -9.92 13.92
CA ALA A 493 17.03 -8.78 14.73
C ALA A 493 18.51 -8.98 15.10
N PRO A 494 19.37 -7.94 15.15
CA PRO A 494 20.81 -8.13 15.34
C PRO A 494 21.24 -8.33 16.81
N GLY A 495 20.31 -8.31 17.76
CA GLY A 495 20.62 -8.41 19.17
C GLY A 495 19.42 -8.68 20.06
N ARG A 496 19.70 -8.87 21.35
CA ARG A 496 18.75 -9.32 22.37
C ARG A 496 17.60 -8.35 22.58
N GLU A 497 17.90 -7.06 22.68
CA GLU A 497 16.90 -6.03 22.99
C GLU A 497 15.99 -5.82 21.78
N GLU A 498 16.56 -5.87 20.59
CA GLU A 498 15.88 -5.72 19.30
C GLU A 498 14.88 -6.87 19.10
N THR A 499 15.29 -8.10 19.39
CA THR A 499 14.41 -9.27 19.33
C THR A 499 13.25 -9.16 20.31
N LEU A 500 13.47 -8.64 21.53
CA LEU A 500 12.37 -8.38 22.46
C LEU A 500 11.38 -7.34 21.95
N MET A 501 11.87 -6.29 21.29
CA MET A 501 11.01 -5.25 20.72
C MET A 501 10.16 -5.78 19.58
N VAL A 502 10.74 -6.60 18.69
CA VAL A 502 9.99 -7.30 17.64
C VAL A 502 8.90 -8.18 18.25
N ILE A 503 9.23 -8.99 19.27
CA ILE A 503 8.23 -9.79 19.99
C ILE A 503 7.10 -8.91 20.52
N ALA A 504 7.47 -7.82 21.21
CA ALA A 504 6.49 -6.96 21.85
C ALA A 504 5.59 -6.23 20.82
N SER A 505 6.15 -5.80 19.68
CA SER A 505 5.39 -5.26 18.54
C SER A 505 4.36 -6.27 18.02
N LYS A 506 4.75 -7.54 17.81
CA LYS A 506 3.83 -8.61 17.40
C LYS A 506 2.72 -8.87 18.41
N LEU A 507 3.01 -8.67 19.70
CA LEU A 507 2.07 -8.87 20.78
C LEU A 507 1.14 -7.69 21.06
N ALA A 508 1.45 -6.50 20.55
CA ALA A 508 0.72 -5.27 20.87
C ALA A 508 -0.77 -5.32 20.46
N GLY A 509 -1.08 -6.06 19.40
CA GLY A 509 -2.44 -6.23 18.89
C GLY A 509 -3.23 -7.39 19.49
N VAL A 510 -2.67 -8.15 20.44
CA VAL A 510 -3.28 -9.41 20.91
C VAL A 510 -4.09 -9.16 22.18
N ALA A 511 -5.41 -9.26 22.07
CA ALA A 511 -6.34 -9.15 23.21
C ALA A 511 -6.68 -10.54 23.79
N ASN A 512 -6.40 -10.75 25.08
CA ASN A 512 -6.75 -11.98 25.84
C ASN A 512 -6.21 -13.31 25.25
N PRO A 513 -4.88 -13.50 25.16
CA PRO A 513 -4.30 -14.74 24.67
C PRO A 513 -4.61 -15.93 25.61
N GLU A 514 -5.02 -17.07 25.05
CA GLU A 514 -4.84 -18.36 25.74
C GLU A 514 -3.37 -18.75 25.59
N ILE A 515 -2.55 -18.42 26.59
CA ILE A 515 -1.10 -18.63 26.52
C ILE A 515 -0.79 -20.11 26.76
N LYS A 516 -0.32 -20.79 25.72
CA LYS A 516 0.34 -22.10 25.86
C LYS A 516 1.85 -21.90 25.90
N SER A 517 2.45 -22.03 27.08
CA SER A 517 3.90 -22.12 27.21
C SER A 517 4.34 -23.50 26.75
N LEU A 518 5.23 -23.57 25.77
CA LEU A 518 5.85 -24.83 25.38
C LEU A 518 7.34 -24.77 25.73
N ALA A 519 7.79 -25.70 26.56
CA ALA A 519 9.22 -25.98 26.68
C ALA A 519 9.66 -26.71 25.41
N LEU A 520 10.04 -25.95 24.38
CA LEU A 520 10.90 -26.47 23.33
C LEU A 520 12.33 -26.30 23.84
N ASP A 521 13.07 -27.40 24.00
CA ASP A 521 14.43 -27.43 24.55
C ASP A 521 15.45 -26.60 23.74
N PHE A 522 15.03 -26.06 22.59
CA PHE A 522 15.85 -25.39 21.58
C PHE A 522 15.42 -23.95 21.24
N THR A 523 14.36 -23.44 21.88
CA THR A 523 13.90 -22.05 21.67
C THR A 523 14.22 -21.19 22.88
N ASN A 524 14.70 -19.98 22.63
CA ASN A 524 14.98 -19.01 23.71
C ASN A 524 13.68 -18.46 24.29
N PHE A 525 12.59 -18.52 23.51
CA PHE A 525 11.26 -18.03 23.86
C PHE A 525 10.22 -18.65 22.92
N ALA A 526 9.08 -19.11 23.42
CA ALA A 526 8.00 -19.63 22.58
C ALA A 526 6.64 -19.48 23.27
N PHE A 527 5.62 -19.04 22.53
CA PHE A 527 4.24 -19.03 22.99
C PHE A 527 3.26 -19.25 21.84
N GLY A 528 2.19 -19.99 22.14
CA GLY A 528 0.99 -20.03 21.30
C GLY A 528 0.02 -18.95 21.75
N ILE A 529 -0.47 -18.14 20.81
CA ILE A 529 -1.67 -17.33 20.96
C ILE A 529 -2.77 -18.16 20.30
N ASP A 530 -3.45 -18.98 21.09
CA ASP A 530 -4.41 -19.98 20.60
C ASP A 530 -3.83 -21.08 19.68
N HIS A 531 -4.68 -21.72 18.87
CA HIS A 531 -4.31 -22.82 17.97
C HIS A 531 -3.91 -22.34 16.56
N THR A 532 -4.12 -21.08 16.23
CA THR A 532 -3.96 -20.51 14.89
C THR A 532 -2.79 -19.53 14.78
N PHE A 533 -2.15 -19.17 15.89
CA PHE A 533 -1.02 -18.24 15.89
C PHE A 533 0.05 -18.67 16.90
N TRP A 534 1.28 -18.78 16.45
CA TRP A 534 2.44 -19.12 17.27
C TRP A 534 3.59 -18.14 17.00
N LEU A 535 4.29 -17.76 18.07
CA LEU A 535 5.50 -16.96 17.99
C LEU A 535 6.61 -17.64 18.79
N PHE A 536 7.80 -17.73 18.23
CA PHE A 536 8.97 -18.22 18.94
C PHE A 536 10.24 -17.53 18.47
N VAL A 537 11.31 -17.66 19.27
CA VAL A 537 12.62 -17.11 18.98
C VAL A 537 13.66 -18.21 18.96
N ILE A 538 14.42 -18.25 17.89
CA ILE A 538 15.63 -19.07 17.76
C ILE A 538 16.78 -18.13 17.45
N GLU A 539 17.72 -18.06 18.39
CA GLU A 539 18.84 -17.13 18.31
C GLU A 539 18.34 -15.70 18.07
N ASN A 540 18.68 -15.10 16.95
CA ASN A 540 18.32 -13.73 16.58
C ASN A 540 17.09 -13.62 15.64
N ALA A 541 16.47 -14.75 15.30
CA ALA A 541 15.30 -14.82 14.46
C ALA A 541 14.03 -14.96 15.30
N VAL A 542 13.12 -13.98 15.16
CA VAL A 542 11.73 -14.09 15.60
C VAL A 542 10.93 -14.76 14.50
N VAL A 543 10.24 -15.83 14.85
CA VAL A 543 9.46 -16.65 13.92
C VAL A 543 8.00 -16.60 14.33
N GLN A 544 7.15 -16.16 13.40
CA GLN A 544 5.71 -16.17 13.55
C GLN A 544 5.12 -17.18 12.58
N VAL A 545 4.24 -18.03 13.08
CA VAL A 545 3.47 -19.00 12.29
C VAL A 545 1.99 -18.76 12.53
N SER A 546 1.23 -18.56 11.47
CA SER A 546 -0.22 -18.35 11.56
C SER A 546 -1.00 -19.21 10.55
N SER A 547 -2.28 -19.48 10.84
CA SER A 547 -3.21 -20.19 9.95
C SER A 547 -4.63 -19.63 10.09
N GLU A 548 -5.48 -19.81 9.07
CA GLU A 548 -6.89 -19.36 9.13
C GLU A 548 -7.81 -20.27 9.96
N GLY A 549 -7.34 -21.46 10.36
CA GLY A 549 -8.14 -22.41 11.14
C GLY A 549 -7.48 -23.77 11.42
N ALA A 550 -6.29 -24.02 10.88
CA ALA A 550 -5.51 -25.20 11.23
C ALA A 550 -4.74 -24.97 12.53
N ASP A 551 -4.47 -26.06 13.24
CA ASP A 551 -3.55 -26.02 14.37
C ASP A 551 -2.13 -25.74 13.86
N VAL A 552 -1.53 -24.64 14.31
CA VAL A 552 -0.18 -24.22 13.92
C VAL A 552 0.91 -24.87 14.76
N GLU A 553 0.59 -25.48 15.90
CA GLU A 553 1.56 -26.13 16.78
C GLU A 553 2.44 -27.17 16.02
N PRO A 554 1.90 -28.09 15.21
CA PRO A 554 2.70 -29.11 14.54
C PRO A 554 3.72 -28.53 13.55
N VAL A 555 3.33 -27.50 12.80
CA VAL A 555 4.20 -26.83 11.83
C VAL A 555 5.25 -26.00 12.56
N SER A 556 4.85 -25.26 13.58
CA SER A 556 5.75 -24.42 14.37
C SER A 556 6.83 -25.24 15.08
N ARG A 557 6.47 -26.41 15.64
CA ARG A 557 7.44 -27.32 16.27
C ARG A 557 8.46 -27.85 15.26
N ARG A 558 8.00 -28.31 14.10
CA ARG A 558 8.89 -28.78 13.01
C ARG A 558 9.81 -27.68 12.53
N LEU A 559 9.28 -26.47 12.38
CA LEU A 559 10.03 -25.30 11.97
C LEU A 559 11.12 -24.97 13.00
N ALA A 560 10.76 -24.98 14.29
CA ALA A 560 11.70 -24.74 15.36
C ALA A 560 12.82 -25.82 15.41
N GLU A 561 12.47 -27.10 15.25
CA GLU A 561 13.43 -28.20 15.17
C GLU A 561 14.40 -28.04 13.99
N ALA A 562 13.88 -27.71 12.79
CA ALA A 562 14.69 -27.53 11.59
C ALA A 562 15.68 -26.36 11.72
N LEU A 563 15.22 -25.24 12.27
CA LEU A 563 16.05 -24.05 12.51
C LEU A 563 17.11 -24.30 13.59
N ALA A 564 16.80 -25.11 14.62
CA ALA A 564 17.74 -25.44 15.68
C ALA A 564 18.86 -26.41 15.27
N VAL A 565 18.62 -27.30 14.30
CA VAL A 565 19.64 -28.27 13.82
C VAL A 565 20.76 -27.60 13.03
N ARG A 566 20.54 -26.38 12.52
CA ARG A 566 21.50 -25.61 11.72
C ARG A 566 22.46 -24.75 12.58
N GLN A 567 22.53 -25.03 13.88
CA GLN A 567 23.43 -24.41 14.87
C GLN A 567 24.91 -24.80 14.74
#